data_AF-A0AA37R853-F1
#
_entry.id   AF-A0AA37R853-F1
#
_cell.length_a   1.000
_cell.length_b   1.000
_cell.length_c   1.000
_cell.angle_alpha   90.00
_cell.angle_beta   90.00
_cell.angle_gamma   90.00
#
_symmetry.space_group_name_H-M   'P 1'
#
loop_
_entity.id
_entity.type
_entity.pdbx_description
1 polymer ?
#
loop_
_entity_poly.entity_id
_entity_poly.type
_entity_poly.pdbx_seq_one_letter_code
_entity_poly.pdbx_strand_id
1 'polypeptide(L)'
;MKNSQGDVLSPRIPDMDDLAVSVPEANDDTAFSGYSPHEHGGPIHLINICINQTRDPRGGIFNRDRKGEPMTVGPGGIVRLATDGWRQMAADHALNLGNWTAISGAAFAPGLGATTLPGLAARMTLAGIRLGYWWDSGVLGNDVHHGKYRQLVSELLGSFEGRDCADWFLSDGGHFDNTGAYALLREECELIVLADCGADPGYAFEDLENLIRKARIDLNINIVFQRPRSLSTSGAFGSLADLASNNSDACLALAKIQYSSGKSGYLILVKPNLCNDMPVDLLNYKSDNPLFPQEPTTDQFFSEAQWESYFQLGYRLGDKLLLAQNMAIDVHFSDFTPEDGATIITTPTGDKQLKPNSGRIVSRLVSSGAVSATLSFGAIASLGLGAWQAIDTIIQRSSQSNEAIRANHNFSADLLGTEKPRPPCEPRYWVRSYDRALSGTDNCSIPLSVAINDKQHTESKDNTISSFKKACHGYTVFVQVYDSDSRSAARVFRERWSTPLGANVPDIEDVVQSARRMGRRVPTPYNAPTILRYSEEGMGCSQALANDASTRDSNIPVFWNSTWSQKALAGAPDKKIIEVWLPPEDSIKQTDTVQIAQ
;
A
#
# COMPACT_ATOMS: atom_id res chain seq x y z
N MET A 1 -38.78 -11.85 5.07
CA MET A 1 -37.58 -11.80 5.93
C MET A 1 -36.93 -13.18 6.00
N LYS A 2 -35.94 -13.41 5.13
CA LYS A 2 -34.80 -14.31 5.35
C LYS A 2 -33.65 -13.65 4.57
N ASN A 3 -32.61 -13.24 5.29
CA ASN A 3 -31.40 -12.63 4.74
C ASN A 3 -30.71 -13.61 3.78
N SER A 4 -30.49 -13.20 2.54
CA SER A 4 -29.72 -13.92 1.52
C SER A 4 -28.37 -13.23 1.28
N GLN A 5 -27.61 -12.96 2.35
CA GLN A 5 -26.23 -12.44 2.27
C GLN A 5 -25.20 -13.56 1.95
N GLY A 6 -25.59 -14.60 1.22
CA GLY A 6 -24.75 -15.78 0.97
C GLY A 6 -24.29 -16.00 -0.48
N ASP A 7 -24.84 -15.29 -1.47
CA ASP A 7 -24.71 -15.67 -2.89
C ASP A 7 -23.89 -14.68 -3.75
N VAL A 8 -22.86 -14.03 -3.19
CA VAL A 8 -21.93 -13.18 -3.97
C VAL A 8 -20.57 -13.85 -4.22
N LEU A 9 -20.42 -15.13 -3.82
CA LEU A 9 -19.34 -15.96 -4.36
C LEU A 9 -19.88 -16.64 -5.62
N SER A 10 -19.07 -16.61 -6.68
CA SER A 10 -19.27 -17.16 -8.03
C SER A 10 -20.29 -18.32 -8.12
N PRO A 11 -21.09 -18.40 -9.20
CA PRO A 11 -22.02 -19.52 -9.38
C PRO A 11 -21.25 -20.83 -9.18
N ARG A 12 -21.63 -21.61 -8.15
CA ARG A 12 -21.04 -22.93 -7.91
C ARG A 12 -21.30 -23.80 -9.13
N ILE A 13 -20.26 -23.97 -9.94
CA ILE A 13 -20.25 -24.95 -11.03
C ILE A 13 -20.31 -26.33 -10.34
N PRO A 14 -21.31 -27.18 -10.63
CA PRO A 14 -21.61 -28.37 -9.82
C PRO A 14 -20.55 -29.50 -9.79
N ASP A 15 -19.35 -29.31 -10.34
CA ASP A 15 -18.29 -30.33 -10.45
C ASP A 15 -16.90 -29.86 -9.92
N MET A 16 -16.81 -28.75 -9.18
CA MET A 16 -15.51 -28.20 -8.70
C MET A 16 -15.08 -28.64 -7.28
N ASP A 17 -15.56 -29.75 -6.75
CA ASP A 17 -15.19 -30.20 -5.39
C ASP A 17 -13.73 -30.70 -5.26
N ASP A 18 -13.01 -30.90 -6.38
CA ASP A 18 -11.63 -31.45 -6.40
C ASP A 18 -10.54 -30.47 -6.88
N LEU A 19 -10.87 -29.21 -7.21
CA LEU A 19 -9.90 -28.26 -7.73
C LEU A 19 -9.39 -27.31 -6.64
N ALA A 20 -8.18 -27.59 -6.15
CA ALA A 20 -7.49 -26.67 -5.26
C ALA A 20 -7.14 -25.37 -6.01
N VAL A 21 -7.44 -24.22 -5.41
CA VAL A 21 -7.15 -22.87 -5.96
C VAL A 21 -5.66 -22.66 -6.31
N SER A 22 -4.77 -23.48 -5.76
CA SER A 22 -3.33 -23.46 -6.05
C SER A 22 -2.91 -24.27 -7.27
N VAL A 23 -3.80 -25.03 -7.90
CA VAL A 23 -3.49 -25.84 -9.08
C VAL A 23 -3.86 -25.05 -10.32
N PRO A 24 -2.87 -24.63 -11.15
CA PRO A 24 -3.16 -23.93 -12.39
C PRO A 24 -3.88 -24.87 -13.36
N GLU A 25 -5.03 -24.44 -13.84
CA GLU A 25 -5.77 -25.13 -14.89
C GLU A 25 -5.12 -24.88 -16.24
N ALA A 26 -4.83 -25.95 -16.98
CA ALA A 26 -4.00 -25.87 -18.20
C ALA A 26 -4.62 -24.98 -19.30
N ASN A 27 -5.92 -24.73 -19.24
CA ASN A 27 -6.67 -23.93 -20.21
C ASN A 27 -7.21 -22.60 -19.63
N ASP A 28 -6.79 -22.21 -18.42
CA ASP A 28 -7.27 -20.97 -17.78
C ASP A 28 -6.77 -19.72 -18.52
N ASP A 29 -5.53 -19.76 -19.01
CA ASP A 29 -4.94 -18.65 -19.75
C ASP A 29 -5.24 -18.74 -21.25
N THR A 30 -6.33 -18.10 -21.66
CA THR A 30 -6.82 -18.11 -23.04
C THR A 30 -6.05 -17.13 -23.92
N ALA A 31 -5.75 -17.51 -25.17
CA ALA A 31 -5.22 -16.59 -26.18
C ALA A 31 -6.17 -15.41 -26.36
N PHE A 32 -5.68 -14.17 -26.33
CA PHE A 32 -6.55 -12.99 -26.36
C PHE A 32 -7.35 -12.87 -27.67
N SER A 33 -6.87 -13.51 -28.74
CA SER A 33 -7.58 -13.69 -30.01
C SER A 33 -8.85 -14.53 -29.91
N GLY A 34 -8.91 -15.46 -28.94
CA GLY A 34 -10.10 -16.28 -28.63
C GLY A 34 -10.86 -15.79 -27.39
N TYR A 35 -10.44 -14.68 -26.77
CA TYR A 35 -11.07 -14.15 -25.56
C TYR A 35 -12.24 -13.23 -25.92
N SER A 36 -13.47 -13.69 -25.68
CA SER A 36 -14.72 -12.97 -26.00
C SER A 36 -15.76 -13.07 -24.85
N PRO A 37 -15.47 -12.50 -23.67
CA PRO A 37 -16.39 -12.56 -22.51
C PRO A 37 -17.78 -11.97 -22.82
N HIS A 38 -17.84 -10.98 -23.70
CA HIS A 38 -19.07 -10.30 -24.10
C HIS A 38 -20.05 -11.18 -24.88
N GLU A 39 -19.57 -12.24 -25.54
CA GLU A 39 -20.44 -13.23 -26.19
C GLU A 39 -21.15 -14.13 -25.17
N HIS A 40 -20.66 -14.15 -23.93
CA HIS A 40 -21.15 -14.97 -22.82
C HIS A 40 -21.85 -14.14 -21.73
N GLY A 41 -22.21 -12.89 -22.03
CA GLY A 41 -22.88 -11.97 -21.11
C GLY A 41 -21.94 -11.19 -20.17
N GLY A 42 -20.63 -11.34 -20.32
CA GLY A 42 -19.64 -10.51 -19.63
C GLY A 42 -19.44 -9.13 -20.28
N PRO A 43 -18.64 -8.24 -19.68
CA PRO A 43 -18.30 -6.97 -20.29
C PRO A 43 -17.26 -7.13 -21.41
N ILE A 44 -17.23 -6.18 -22.35
CA ILE A 44 -16.08 -6.02 -23.25
C ILE A 44 -14.87 -5.60 -22.41
N HIS A 45 -13.82 -6.40 -22.42
CA HIS A 45 -12.60 -6.14 -21.65
C HIS A 45 -11.57 -5.45 -22.53
N LEU A 46 -11.21 -4.21 -22.18
CA LEU A 46 -10.16 -3.45 -22.84
C LEU A 46 -8.94 -3.34 -21.93
N ILE A 47 -7.76 -3.60 -22.46
CA ILE A 47 -6.49 -3.55 -21.71
C ILE A 47 -5.64 -2.41 -22.26
N ASN A 48 -5.22 -1.52 -21.35
CA ASN A 48 -4.45 -0.30 -21.63
C ASN A 48 -2.95 -0.57 -21.50
N ILE A 49 -2.15 -0.17 -22.49
CA ILE A 49 -0.71 -0.42 -22.55
C ILE A 49 0.00 0.82 -23.10
N CYS A 50 1.22 1.08 -22.63
CA CYS A 50 2.09 2.11 -23.18
C CYS A 50 3.12 1.51 -24.14
N ILE A 51 3.16 1.98 -25.38
CA ILE A 51 4.29 1.75 -26.30
C ILE A 51 5.34 2.81 -26.01
N ASN A 52 6.52 2.41 -25.54
CA ASN A 52 7.58 3.36 -25.21
C ASN A 52 8.29 3.84 -26.49
N GLN A 53 8.44 5.15 -26.60
CA GLN A 53 9.08 5.78 -27.74
C GLN A 53 9.86 7.02 -27.30
N THR A 54 11.15 6.84 -27.02
CA THR A 54 12.04 7.95 -26.61
C THR A 54 12.87 8.50 -27.74
N ARG A 55 12.92 7.80 -28.88
CA ARG A 55 13.52 8.28 -30.13
C ARG A 55 12.44 8.89 -31.02
N ASP A 56 12.74 10.07 -31.56
CA ASP A 56 11.93 10.66 -32.61
C ASP A 56 12.39 10.15 -33.98
N PRO A 57 11.54 9.42 -34.73
CA PRO A 57 11.88 8.94 -36.08
C PRO A 57 12.15 10.01 -37.11
N ARG A 58 11.53 11.18 -36.96
CA ARG A 58 11.40 12.18 -38.03
C ARG A 58 12.16 13.48 -37.75
N GLY A 59 12.84 13.57 -36.59
CA GLY A 59 13.54 14.78 -36.14
C GLY A 59 12.64 16.02 -36.10
N GLY A 60 11.34 15.81 -35.93
CA GLY A 60 10.30 16.85 -35.99
C GLY A 60 9.77 17.22 -34.61
N ILE A 61 8.62 17.89 -34.58
CA ILE A 61 7.90 18.20 -33.34
C ILE A 61 7.13 16.93 -32.91
N PHE A 62 7.84 15.83 -32.65
CA PHE A 62 7.26 14.79 -31.81
C PHE A 62 7.15 15.38 -30.40
N ASN A 63 6.05 15.11 -29.69
CA ASN A 63 5.86 15.65 -28.34
C ASN A 63 6.88 14.98 -27.40
N ARG A 64 8.09 15.56 -27.34
CA ARG A 64 9.28 15.03 -26.64
C ARG A 64 9.04 14.73 -25.17
N ASP A 65 7.99 15.31 -24.61
CA ASP A 65 7.60 15.13 -23.22
C ASP A 65 6.80 13.84 -22.99
N ARG A 66 6.17 13.25 -24.02
CA ARG A 66 5.32 12.05 -23.87
C ARG A 66 6.10 10.76 -23.79
N LYS A 67 7.14 10.63 -24.63
CA LYS A 67 8.02 9.46 -24.70
C LYS A 67 7.31 8.10 -24.79
N GLY A 68 6.07 8.10 -25.30
CA GLY A 68 5.26 6.90 -25.48
C GLY A 68 3.87 7.21 -26.08
N GLU A 69 3.22 6.17 -26.58
CA GLU A 69 1.90 6.21 -27.21
C GLU A 69 0.94 5.21 -26.54
N PRO A 70 -0.36 5.51 -26.47
CA PRO A 70 -1.32 4.59 -25.89
C PRO A 70 -1.65 3.48 -26.89
N MET A 71 -1.65 2.25 -26.40
CA MET A 71 -2.18 1.07 -27.08
C MET A 71 -3.31 0.50 -26.25
N THR A 72 -4.38 0.10 -26.91
CA THR A 72 -5.51 -0.57 -26.27
C THR A 72 -5.76 -1.89 -26.98
N VAL A 73 -5.73 -2.99 -26.25
CA VAL A 73 -6.05 -4.32 -26.78
C VAL A 73 -7.46 -4.68 -26.34
N GLY A 74 -8.27 -5.18 -27.27
CA GLY A 74 -9.65 -5.61 -27.05
C GLY A 74 -9.89 -7.07 -27.45
N PRO A 75 -11.05 -7.63 -27.07
CA PRO A 75 -11.37 -9.04 -27.29
C PRO A 75 -11.32 -9.40 -28.78
N GLY A 76 -11.01 -10.66 -29.07
CA GLY A 76 -10.79 -11.11 -30.46
C GLY A 76 -9.43 -10.71 -31.04
N GLY A 77 -8.50 -10.22 -30.20
CA GLY A 77 -7.16 -9.83 -30.63
C GLY A 77 -7.14 -8.55 -31.47
N ILE A 78 -8.08 -7.64 -31.24
CA ILE A 78 -8.08 -6.32 -31.86
C ILE A 78 -7.19 -5.37 -31.05
N VAL A 79 -6.54 -4.45 -31.73
CA VAL A 79 -5.68 -3.44 -31.12
C VAL A 79 -5.95 -2.08 -31.72
N ARG A 80 -5.86 -1.05 -30.88
CA ARG A 80 -5.97 0.35 -31.28
C ARG A 80 -4.76 1.13 -30.78
N LEU A 81 -4.11 1.83 -31.69
CA LEU A 81 -2.89 2.60 -31.44
C LEU A 81 -3.22 4.09 -31.49
N ALA A 82 -2.82 4.88 -30.51
CA ALA A 82 -2.92 6.34 -30.52
C ALA A 82 -4.28 6.86 -31.04
N THR A 83 -4.34 7.50 -32.20
CA THR A 83 -5.58 7.97 -32.85
C THR A 83 -6.01 7.12 -34.04
N ASP A 84 -5.29 6.03 -34.34
CA ASP A 84 -5.64 5.09 -35.41
C ASP A 84 -6.96 4.36 -35.08
N GLY A 85 -7.58 3.76 -36.09
CA GLY A 85 -8.71 2.85 -35.90
C GLY A 85 -8.29 1.49 -35.32
N TRP A 86 -9.28 0.69 -34.90
CA TRP A 86 -9.06 -0.70 -34.50
C TRP A 86 -8.52 -1.53 -35.66
N ARG A 87 -7.53 -2.38 -35.37
CA ARG A 87 -6.90 -3.30 -36.32
C ARG A 87 -6.81 -4.69 -35.72
N GLN A 88 -6.82 -5.70 -36.57
CA GLN A 88 -6.62 -7.09 -36.15
C GLN A 88 -5.13 -7.34 -35.90
N MET A 89 -4.81 -7.95 -34.76
CA MET A 89 -3.47 -8.49 -34.50
C MET A 89 -3.30 -9.82 -35.24
N ALA A 90 -2.09 -10.06 -35.74
CA ALA A 90 -1.75 -11.35 -36.33
C ALA A 90 -1.79 -12.45 -35.25
N ALA A 91 -2.42 -13.58 -35.56
CA ALA A 91 -2.77 -14.60 -34.56
C ALA A 91 -1.53 -15.27 -33.94
N ASP A 92 -0.44 -15.40 -34.70
CA ASP A 92 0.87 -15.88 -34.28
C ASP A 92 1.62 -14.91 -33.36
N HIS A 93 1.24 -13.63 -33.36
CA HIS A 93 1.79 -12.60 -32.49
C HIS A 93 0.87 -12.24 -31.31
N ALA A 94 -0.32 -12.87 -31.22
CA ALA A 94 -1.27 -12.62 -30.15
C ALA A 94 -0.81 -13.26 -28.84
N LEU A 95 -0.60 -12.43 -27.81
CA LEU A 95 -0.35 -12.91 -26.46
C LEU A 95 -1.66 -13.40 -25.82
N ASN A 96 -1.52 -14.19 -24.76
CA ASN A 96 -2.64 -14.62 -23.92
C ASN A 96 -3.14 -13.49 -23.02
N LEU A 97 -4.29 -13.72 -22.37
CA LEU A 97 -4.90 -12.75 -21.46
C LEU A 97 -3.94 -12.40 -20.31
N GLY A 98 -3.32 -13.40 -19.69
CA GLY A 98 -2.40 -13.21 -18.57
C GLY A 98 -1.23 -12.29 -18.89
N ASN A 99 -0.61 -12.46 -20.07
CA ASN A 99 0.49 -11.61 -20.53
C ASN A 99 0.04 -10.17 -20.76
N TRP A 100 -1.11 -9.94 -21.42
CA TRP A 100 -1.60 -8.58 -21.63
C TRP A 100 -1.92 -7.88 -20.32
N THR A 101 -2.56 -8.58 -19.38
CA THR A 101 -2.83 -8.06 -18.04
C THR A 101 -1.53 -7.76 -17.29
N ALA A 102 -0.53 -8.65 -17.33
CA ALA A 102 0.76 -8.43 -16.68
C ALA A 102 1.52 -7.22 -17.28
N ILE A 103 1.52 -7.08 -18.61
CA ILE A 103 2.15 -5.95 -19.31
C ILE A 103 1.47 -4.63 -18.94
N SER A 104 0.13 -4.63 -18.86
CA SER A 104 -0.67 -3.46 -18.47
C SER A 104 -0.32 -2.94 -17.07
N GLY A 105 0.16 -3.81 -16.17
CA GLY A 105 0.57 -3.45 -14.80
C GLY A 105 2.09 -3.38 -14.58
N ALA A 106 2.90 -3.32 -15.65
CA ALA A 106 4.36 -3.32 -15.58
C ALA A 106 4.95 -1.95 -15.13
N ALA A 107 4.53 -1.47 -13.95
CA ALA A 107 4.83 -0.12 -13.43
C ALA A 107 6.34 0.15 -13.19
N PHE A 108 7.15 -0.90 -13.05
CA PHE A 108 8.61 -0.78 -12.91
C PHE A 108 9.33 -1.34 -14.13
N ALA A 109 9.59 -0.47 -15.11
CA ALA A 109 10.29 -0.83 -16.34
C ALA A 109 11.36 0.21 -16.72
N PRO A 110 12.41 -0.16 -17.47
CA PRO A 110 13.37 0.79 -18.02
C PRO A 110 12.73 1.86 -18.92
N GLY A 111 11.58 1.55 -19.52
CA GLY A 111 10.70 2.49 -20.20
C GLY A 111 9.48 2.83 -19.35
N LEU A 112 9.36 4.10 -18.96
CA LEU A 112 8.30 4.65 -18.11
C LEU A 112 7.50 5.74 -18.84
N GLY A 113 7.39 5.66 -20.17
CA GLY A 113 6.78 6.71 -20.98
C GLY A 113 7.41 8.09 -20.70
N ALA A 114 6.58 9.09 -20.37
CA ALA A 114 6.98 10.48 -20.16
C ALA A 114 8.11 10.65 -19.12
N THR A 115 8.14 9.79 -18.10
CA THR A 115 9.12 9.84 -17.01
C THR A 115 10.39 9.04 -17.29
N THR A 116 10.55 8.49 -18.51
CA THR A 116 11.76 7.75 -18.89
C THR A 116 13.00 8.65 -18.81
N LEU A 117 13.92 8.28 -17.93
CA LEU A 117 15.22 8.92 -17.75
C LEU A 117 16.34 7.89 -18.01
N PRO A 118 17.28 8.14 -18.95
CA PRO A 118 18.32 7.17 -19.29
C PRO A 118 19.12 6.65 -18.10
N GLY A 119 19.46 7.52 -17.15
CA GLY A 119 20.15 7.12 -15.92
C GLY A 119 19.31 6.22 -15.02
N LEU A 120 17.99 6.42 -14.95
CA LEU A 120 17.08 5.54 -14.20
C LEU A 120 16.93 4.19 -14.92
N ALA A 121 16.74 4.21 -16.23
CA ALA A 121 16.64 3.03 -17.07
C ALA A 121 17.88 2.13 -16.94
N ALA A 122 19.08 2.73 -16.97
CA ALA A 122 20.33 2.00 -16.76
C ALA A 122 20.37 1.29 -15.39
N ARG A 123 19.96 2.00 -14.35
CA ARG A 123 19.98 1.49 -12.96
C ARG A 123 18.99 0.35 -12.78
N MET A 124 17.77 0.50 -13.29
CA MET A 124 16.74 -0.55 -13.30
C MET A 124 17.20 -1.78 -14.09
N THR A 125 17.74 -1.57 -15.29
CA THR A 125 18.24 -2.65 -16.16
C THR A 125 19.35 -3.45 -15.48
N LEU A 126 20.36 -2.76 -14.90
CA LEU A 126 21.47 -3.40 -14.19
C LEU A 126 21.03 -4.09 -12.89
N ALA A 127 20.01 -3.57 -12.21
CA ALA A 127 19.43 -4.17 -11.01
C ALA A 127 18.47 -5.34 -11.31
N GLY A 128 18.18 -5.61 -12.59
CA GLY A 128 17.22 -6.66 -12.99
C GLY A 128 15.75 -6.27 -12.81
N ILE A 129 15.44 -5.01 -12.52
CA ILE A 129 14.07 -4.51 -12.33
C ILE A 129 13.53 -4.11 -13.71
N ARG A 130 12.92 -5.07 -14.41
CA ARG A 130 12.59 -4.97 -15.84
C ARG A 130 11.26 -5.64 -16.17
N LEU A 131 10.15 -5.12 -15.62
CA LEU A 131 8.81 -5.71 -15.84
C LEU A 131 8.24 -5.45 -17.25
N GLY A 132 8.81 -4.50 -17.99
CA GLY A 132 8.39 -4.22 -19.37
C GLY A 132 8.70 -5.38 -20.33
N TYR A 133 8.04 -5.38 -21.48
CA TYR A 133 8.01 -6.52 -22.39
C TYR A 133 8.34 -6.10 -23.81
N TRP A 134 9.24 -6.83 -24.48
CA TRP A 134 9.46 -6.69 -25.92
C TRP A 134 8.47 -7.55 -26.68
N TRP A 135 7.58 -6.91 -27.42
CA TRP A 135 6.57 -7.58 -28.23
C TRP A 135 6.85 -7.39 -29.70
N ASP A 136 6.73 -8.47 -30.47
CA ASP A 136 6.74 -8.42 -31.92
C ASP A 136 5.36 -8.00 -32.43
N SER A 137 5.28 -6.77 -32.91
CA SER A 137 4.05 -6.17 -33.43
C SER A 137 3.65 -6.69 -34.82
N GLY A 138 4.50 -7.51 -35.46
CA GLY A 138 4.27 -8.07 -36.78
C GLY A 138 3.90 -6.99 -37.80
N VAL A 139 2.76 -7.18 -38.48
CA VAL A 139 2.26 -6.26 -39.53
C VAL A 139 1.80 -4.88 -39.01
N LEU A 140 1.81 -4.64 -37.70
CA LEU A 140 1.42 -3.36 -37.11
C LEU A 140 2.58 -2.35 -37.07
N GLY A 141 3.82 -2.85 -37.01
CA GLY A 141 5.06 -2.08 -37.07
C GLY A 141 5.75 -2.17 -38.43
N ASN A 142 6.90 -1.50 -38.55
CA ASN A 142 7.77 -1.70 -39.70
C ASN A 142 8.51 -3.04 -39.56
N ASP A 143 8.72 -3.78 -40.65
CA ASP A 143 9.41 -5.08 -40.70
C ASP A 143 10.94 -4.94 -40.46
N VAL A 144 11.28 -4.45 -39.27
CA VAL A 144 12.65 -4.24 -38.78
C VAL A 144 12.72 -4.82 -37.38
N HIS A 145 13.38 -5.98 -37.27
CA HIS A 145 13.59 -6.66 -35.99
C HIS A 145 14.98 -6.42 -35.44
N HIS A 146 15.07 -6.39 -34.12
CA HIS A 146 16.30 -6.24 -33.36
C HIS A 146 16.59 -7.50 -32.56
N GLY A 147 17.85 -7.95 -32.60
CA GLY A 147 18.27 -9.05 -31.73
C GLY A 147 18.20 -8.67 -30.24
N LYS A 148 17.99 -9.68 -29.39
CA LYS A 148 17.90 -9.56 -27.91
C LYS A 148 18.96 -8.67 -27.25
N TYR A 149 20.19 -8.65 -27.76
CA TYR A 149 21.26 -7.84 -27.19
C TYR A 149 21.08 -6.35 -27.46
N ARG A 150 20.54 -5.98 -28.62
CA ARG A 150 20.21 -4.59 -28.92
C ARG A 150 19.03 -4.13 -28.09
N GLN A 151 18.01 -4.96 -27.93
CA GLN A 151 16.87 -4.71 -27.03
C GLN A 151 17.34 -4.45 -25.59
N LEU A 152 18.26 -5.28 -25.07
CA LEU A 152 18.88 -5.07 -23.76
C LEU A 152 19.65 -3.75 -23.66
N VAL A 153 20.41 -3.38 -24.69
CA VAL A 153 21.11 -2.08 -24.75
C VAL A 153 20.12 -0.92 -24.84
N SER A 154 19.02 -1.06 -25.57
CA SER A 154 17.94 -0.09 -25.63
C SER A 154 17.32 0.14 -24.26
N GLU A 155 17.06 -0.91 -23.48
CA GLU A 155 16.61 -0.78 -22.09
C GLU A 155 17.65 -0.10 -21.20
N LEU A 156 18.93 -0.49 -21.31
CA LEU A 156 20.03 0.13 -20.55
C LEU A 156 20.12 1.64 -20.82
N LEU A 157 19.89 2.06 -22.06
CA LEU A 157 19.96 3.46 -22.47
C LEU A 157 18.62 4.22 -22.32
N GLY A 158 17.53 3.54 -21.98
CA GLY A 158 16.17 4.11 -22.02
C GLY A 158 15.79 4.61 -23.43
N SER A 159 16.24 3.91 -24.46
CA SER A 159 16.19 4.31 -25.88
C SER A 159 15.28 3.38 -26.68
N PHE A 160 14.03 3.79 -26.87
CA PHE A 160 12.98 3.00 -27.51
C PHE A 160 12.51 3.67 -28.80
N GLU A 161 12.37 2.87 -29.86
CA GLU A 161 12.03 3.33 -31.22
C GLU A 161 10.51 3.37 -31.47
N GLY A 162 9.71 2.80 -30.57
CA GLY A 162 8.26 2.75 -30.74
C GLY A 162 7.88 2.06 -32.06
N ARG A 163 7.02 2.71 -32.84
CA ARG A 163 6.42 2.14 -34.07
C ARG A 163 7.37 2.07 -35.28
N ASP A 164 8.60 2.57 -35.17
CA ASP A 164 9.55 2.59 -36.29
C ASP A 164 10.20 1.24 -36.58
N CYS A 165 10.01 0.27 -35.69
CA CYS A 165 10.44 -1.11 -35.83
C CYS A 165 9.29 -2.07 -35.48
N ALA A 166 9.53 -3.38 -35.66
CA ALA A 166 8.55 -4.41 -35.34
C ALA A 166 8.56 -4.74 -33.83
N ASP A 167 9.72 -4.58 -33.18
CA ASP A 167 9.89 -4.91 -31.77
C ASP A 167 9.52 -3.72 -30.88
N TRP A 168 8.33 -3.73 -30.31
CA TRP A 168 7.86 -2.65 -29.43
C TRP A 168 8.16 -2.96 -27.98
N PHE A 169 8.72 -1.98 -27.26
CA PHE A 169 8.86 -2.07 -25.81
C PHE A 169 7.58 -1.59 -25.13
N LEU A 170 6.84 -2.54 -24.59
CA LEU A 170 5.57 -2.32 -23.91
C LEU A 170 5.79 -2.20 -22.40
N SER A 171 5.06 -1.29 -21.78
CA SER A 171 5.01 -1.17 -20.32
C SER A 171 3.62 -0.75 -19.87
N ASP A 172 3.49 -0.51 -18.55
CA ASP A 172 2.25 -0.11 -17.90
C ASP A 172 1.48 0.96 -18.70
N GLY A 173 0.18 0.74 -18.87
CA GLY A 173 -0.69 1.70 -19.53
C GLY A 173 -0.69 3.08 -18.86
N GLY A 174 -0.44 3.12 -17.54
CA GLY A 174 -0.30 4.30 -16.72
C GLY A 174 0.88 5.21 -17.05
N HIS A 175 1.90 4.69 -17.75
CA HIS A 175 2.95 5.54 -18.30
C HIS A 175 2.44 6.49 -19.40
N PHE A 176 1.25 6.20 -19.97
CA PHE A 176 0.49 7.15 -20.77
C PHE A 176 -0.77 7.62 -20.01
N ASP A 177 -1.72 6.75 -19.71
CA ASP A 177 -2.97 7.12 -19.03
C ASP A 177 -3.27 6.12 -17.92
N ASN A 178 -3.03 6.53 -16.67
CA ASN A 178 -3.23 5.66 -15.50
C ASN A 178 -4.71 5.39 -15.22
N THR A 179 -5.59 6.21 -15.77
CA THR A 179 -7.04 6.07 -15.57
C THR A 179 -7.68 5.01 -16.48
N GLY A 180 -7.02 4.67 -17.60
CA GLY A 180 -7.59 3.82 -18.66
C GLY A 180 -8.76 4.43 -19.43
N ALA A 181 -9.25 5.62 -19.06
CA ALA A 181 -10.43 6.24 -19.65
C ALA A 181 -10.17 6.85 -21.04
N TYR A 182 -8.90 7.07 -21.42
CA TYR A 182 -8.54 7.66 -22.72
C TYR A 182 -9.05 6.82 -23.91
N ALA A 183 -9.16 5.49 -23.77
CA ALA A 183 -9.77 4.63 -24.80
C ALA A 183 -11.28 4.87 -24.93
N LEU A 184 -12.00 4.99 -23.80
CA LEU A 184 -13.45 5.21 -23.79
C LEU A 184 -13.83 6.60 -24.31
N LEU A 185 -13.02 7.62 -23.99
CA LEU A 185 -13.18 8.97 -24.54
C LEU A 185 -13.04 8.98 -26.07
N ARG A 186 -12.17 8.14 -26.64
CA ARG A 186 -12.01 8.01 -28.09
C ARG A 186 -13.22 7.38 -28.78
N GLU A 187 -13.95 6.50 -28.08
CA GLU A 187 -15.20 5.90 -28.58
C GLU A 187 -16.44 6.77 -28.33
N GLU A 188 -16.25 7.97 -27.76
CA GLU A 188 -17.33 8.91 -27.44
C GLU A 188 -18.43 8.31 -26.54
N CYS A 189 -18.05 7.50 -25.55
CA CYS A 189 -19.00 6.85 -24.64
C CYS A 189 -19.94 7.84 -23.95
N GLU A 190 -21.25 7.55 -23.94
CA GLU A 190 -22.26 8.42 -23.32
C GLU A 190 -22.09 8.53 -21.80
N LEU A 191 -21.58 7.46 -21.17
CA LEU A 191 -21.29 7.40 -19.74
C LEU A 191 -19.98 6.66 -19.51
N ILE A 192 -19.10 7.26 -18.72
CA ILE A 192 -17.86 6.67 -18.23
C ILE A 192 -17.92 6.64 -16.70
N VAL A 193 -17.78 5.47 -16.10
CA VAL A 193 -17.57 5.34 -14.66
C VAL A 193 -16.08 5.07 -14.46
N LEU A 194 -15.37 6.00 -13.84
CA LEU A 194 -13.94 5.95 -13.62
C LEU A 194 -13.66 5.70 -12.13
N ALA A 195 -13.16 4.52 -11.80
CA ALA A 195 -12.56 4.27 -10.50
C ALA A 195 -11.08 4.68 -10.52
N ASP A 196 -10.75 5.76 -9.82
CA ASP A 196 -9.36 6.22 -9.70
C ASP A 196 -8.68 5.51 -8.52
N CYS A 197 -8.08 4.36 -8.82
CA CYS A 197 -7.35 3.53 -7.86
C CYS A 197 -5.86 3.90 -7.74
N GLY A 198 -5.41 5.01 -8.33
CA GLY A 198 -4.05 5.51 -8.16
C GLY A 198 -3.84 6.06 -6.75
N ALA A 199 -2.66 5.78 -6.17
CA ALA A 199 -2.30 6.28 -4.85
C ALA A 199 -2.13 7.81 -4.85
N ASP A 200 -3.01 8.50 -4.14
CA ASP A 200 -3.06 9.96 -4.09
C ASP A 200 -3.39 10.44 -2.66
N PRO A 201 -2.45 10.31 -1.70
CA PRO A 201 -2.69 10.68 -0.30
C PRO A 201 -2.98 12.18 -0.12
N GLY A 202 -2.60 13.00 -1.10
CA GLY A 202 -2.85 14.44 -1.11
C GLY A 202 -4.11 14.86 -1.86
N TYR A 203 -4.84 13.92 -2.48
CA TYR A 203 -5.97 14.22 -3.38
C TYR A 203 -5.62 15.32 -4.40
N ALA A 204 -4.44 15.21 -5.02
CA ALA A 204 -3.96 16.11 -6.04
C ALA A 204 -4.61 15.84 -7.41
N PHE A 205 -5.17 14.64 -7.61
CA PHE A 205 -5.83 14.20 -8.84
C PHE A 205 -4.95 14.32 -10.10
N GLU A 206 -3.64 14.06 -9.98
CA GLU A 206 -2.68 14.25 -11.06
C GLU A 206 -3.00 13.40 -12.30
N ASP A 207 -3.38 12.13 -12.11
CA ASP A 207 -3.76 11.23 -13.21
C ASP A 207 -4.99 11.74 -13.97
N LEU A 208 -5.98 12.25 -13.25
CA LEU A 208 -7.17 12.85 -13.81
C LEU A 208 -6.85 14.16 -14.56
N GLU A 209 -6.01 15.03 -13.99
CA GLU A 209 -5.55 16.24 -14.67
C GLU A 209 -4.80 15.91 -15.98
N ASN A 210 -3.98 14.87 -15.96
CA ASN A 210 -3.26 14.37 -17.13
C ASN A 210 -4.22 13.84 -18.19
N LEU A 211 -5.24 13.05 -17.81
CA LEU A 211 -6.30 12.59 -18.71
C LEU A 211 -7.03 13.77 -19.37
N ILE A 212 -7.50 14.75 -18.59
CA ILE A 212 -8.24 15.92 -19.09
C ILE A 212 -7.37 16.71 -20.07
N ARG A 213 -6.09 16.92 -19.73
CA ARG A 213 -5.13 17.64 -20.59
C ARG A 213 -4.93 16.89 -21.91
N LYS A 214 -4.75 15.57 -21.87
CA LYS A 214 -4.59 14.74 -23.07
C LYS A 214 -5.85 14.69 -23.92
N ALA A 215 -7.01 14.51 -23.31
CA ALA A 215 -8.30 14.54 -24.00
C ALA A 215 -8.52 15.85 -24.78
N ARG A 216 -8.15 16.99 -24.18
CA ARG A 216 -8.23 18.30 -24.84
C ARG A 216 -7.26 18.44 -26.00
N ILE A 217 -6.00 18.04 -25.81
CA ILE A 217 -4.93 18.22 -26.81
C ILE A 217 -5.10 17.25 -27.98
N ASP A 218 -5.41 15.98 -27.70
CA ASP A 218 -5.36 14.91 -28.69
C ASP A 218 -6.69 14.66 -29.38
N LEU A 219 -7.80 14.82 -28.64
CA LEU A 219 -9.14 14.42 -29.10
C LEU A 219 -10.07 15.62 -29.27
N ASN A 220 -9.61 16.82 -28.91
CA ASN A 220 -10.43 18.04 -28.84
C ASN A 220 -11.71 17.83 -27.99
N ILE A 221 -11.56 17.11 -26.87
CA ILE A 221 -12.62 16.83 -25.91
C ILE A 221 -12.49 17.76 -24.71
N ASN A 222 -13.62 18.32 -24.26
CA ASN A 222 -13.67 19.13 -23.05
C ASN A 222 -14.40 18.39 -21.93
N ILE A 223 -13.75 18.24 -20.77
CA ILE A 223 -14.31 17.60 -19.58
C ILE A 223 -14.43 18.68 -18.51
N VAL A 224 -15.64 18.86 -17.97
CA VAL A 224 -15.96 19.89 -16.97
C VAL A 224 -16.63 19.25 -15.77
N PHE A 225 -15.94 19.24 -14.63
CA PHE A 225 -16.49 18.78 -13.36
C PHE A 225 -17.65 19.66 -12.91
N GLN A 226 -18.59 19.02 -12.24
CA GLN A 226 -19.84 19.60 -11.78
C GLN A 226 -19.90 19.45 -10.26
N ARG A 227 -20.48 20.46 -9.61
CA ARG A 227 -20.81 20.42 -8.19
C ARG A 227 -22.32 20.51 -7.98
N PRO A 228 -22.89 19.87 -6.94
CA PRO A 228 -24.28 20.04 -6.58
C PRO A 228 -24.62 21.52 -6.27
N ARG A 229 -25.82 21.97 -6.63
CA ARG A 229 -26.34 23.31 -6.31
C ARG A 229 -26.78 23.45 -4.86
N SER A 230 -27.25 22.37 -4.24
CA SER A 230 -27.76 22.34 -2.87
C SER A 230 -27.24 21.11 -2.13
N LEU A 231 -27.16 21.19 -0.80
CA LEU A 231 -26.80 20.06 0.07
C LEU A 231 -27.86 18.95 0.05
N SER A 232 -29.13 19.30 -0.21
CA SER A 232 -30.20 18.31 -0.40
C SER A 232 -30.01 17.47 -1.67
N THR A 233 -29.28 17.99 -2.65
CA THR A 233 -28.99 17.32 -3.93
C THR A 233 -27.58 16.72 -3.96
N SER A 234 -26.81 16.80 -2.86
CA SER A 234 -25.45 16.26 -2.82
C SER A 234 -25.47 14.74 -2.86
N GLY A 235 -26.33 14.07 -2.09
CA GLY A 235 -26.30 12.60 -2.01
C GLY A 235 -24.85 12.13 -1.75
N ALA A 236 -24.36 11.19 -2.56
CA ALA A 236 -22.96 10.76 -2.56
C ALA A 236 -22.04 11.61 -3.47
N PHE A 237 -22.58 12.60 -4.19
CA PHE A 237 -21.86 13.46 -5.12
C PHE A 237 -21.34 14.75 -4.48
N GLY A 238 -20.13 15.16 -4.87
CA GLY A 238 -19.54 16.43 -4.46
C GLY A 238 -18.55 16.98 -5.48
N SER A 239 -17.94 18.11 -5.14
CA SER A 239 -16.78 18.65 -5.87
C SER A 239 -15.52 17.82 -5.61
N LEU A 240 -14.48 17.98 -6.43
CA LEU A 240 -13.20 17.30 -6.18
C LEU A 240 -12.61 17.65 -4.80
N ALA A 241 -12.84 18.88 -4.32
CA ALA A 241 -12.43 19.30 -2.98
C ALA A 241 -13.23 18.61 -1.86
N ASP A 242 -14.50 18.30 -2.12
CA ASP A 242 -15.35 17.56 -1.18
C ASP A 242 -14.88 16.10 -1.05
N LEU A 243 -14.38 15.48 -2.13
CA LEU A 243 -13.83 14.12 -2.09
C LEU A 243 -12.54 14.04 -1.24
N ALA A 244 -11.78 15.12 -1.18
CA ALA A 244 -10.55 15.23 -0.39
C ALA A 244 -10.78 15.57 1.10
N SER A 245 -12.01 15.93 1.47
CA SER A 245 -12.33 16.46 2.80
C SER A 245 -12.78 15.34 3.74
N ASN A 246 -12.20 15.28 4.94
CA ASN A 246 -12.64 14.38 6.00
C ASN A 246 -13.99 14.76 6.62
N ASN A 247 -14.52 15.94 6.30
CA ASN A 247 -15.80 16.46 6.82
C ASN A 247 -16.91 16.42 5.75
N SER A 248 -16.72 15.62 4.72
CA SER A 248 -17.59 15.54 3.56
C SER A 248 -18.12 14.13 3.38
N ASP A 249 -19.36 14.05 2.93
CA ASP A 249 -20.07 12.80 2.67
C ASP A 249 -19.93 12.37 1.20
N ALA A 250 -19.20 13.15 0.40
CA ALA A 250 -19.03 12.90 -1.01
C ALA A 250 -17.98 11.81 -1.27
N CYS A 251 -18.39 10.78 -2.01
CA CYS A 251 -17.52 9.72 -2.50
C CYS A 251 -17.46 9.67 -4.03
N LEU A 252 -18.34 10.42 -4.71
CA LEU A 252 -18.46 10.47 -6.15
C LEU A 252 -18.32 11.91 -6.66
N ALA A 253 -17.69 12.10 -7.81
CA ALA A 253 -17.73 13.38 -8.53
C ALA A 253 -18.31 13.17 -9.93
N LEU A 254 -18.99 14.20 -10.44
CA LEU A 254 -19.64 14.15 -11.75
C LEU A 254 -18.97 15.16 -12.69
N ALA A 255 -18.73 14.78 -13.93
CA ALA A 255 -18.27 15.67 -14.97
C ALA A 255 -19.11 15.51 -16.25
N LYS A 256 -19.26 16.62 -16.96
CA LYS A 256 -19.83 16.64 -18.31
C LYS A 256 -18.71 16.58 -19.32
N ILE A 257 -18.85 15.71 -20.31
CA ILE A 257 -17.94 15.56 -21.44
C ILE A 257 -18.61 16.17 -22.67
N GLN A 258 -17.86 16.99 -23.39
CA GLN A 258 -18.23 17.48 -24.71
C GLN A 258 -17.26 16.91 -25.73
N TYR A 259 -17.78 16.05 -26.62
CA TYR A 259 -17.03 15.43 -27.69
C TYR A 259 -16.91 16.35 -28.91
N SER A 260 -15.86 16.11 -29.71
CA SER A 260 -15.56 16.88 -30.92
C SER A 260 -16.60 16.68 -32.03
N SER A 261 -17.32 15.55 -32.05
CA SER A 261 -18.48 15.32 -32.92
C SER A 261 -19.71 16.18 -32.58
N GLY A 262 -19.71 16.87 -31.43
CA GLY A 262 -20.86 17.59 -30.91
C GLY A 262 -21.71 16.78 -29.92
N LYS A 263 -21.46 15.47 -29.79
CA LYS A 263 -22.10 14.64 -28.76
C LYS A 263 -21.70 15.09 -27.35
N SER A 264 -22.57 14.83 -26.38
CA SER A 264 -22.26 14.99 -24.97
C SER A 264 -22.20 13.61 -24.30
N GLY A 265 -21.34 13.48 -23.30
CA GLY A 265 -21.30 12.33 -22.41
C GLY A 265 -21.06 12.77 -20.97
N TYR A 266 -20.95 11.80 -20.08
CA TYR A 266 -20.78 12.02 -18.64
C TYR A 266 -19.67 11.15 -18.08
N LEU A 267 -18.95 11.67 -17.09
CA LEU A 267 -17.97 10.92 -16.32
C LEU A 267 -18.38 10.95 -14.85
N ILE A 268 -18.51 9.77 -14.25
CA ILE A 268 -18.63 9.62 -12.80
C ILE A 268 -17.29 9.15 -12.28
N LEU A 269 -16.64 9.98 -11.47
CA LEU A 269 -15.40 9.64 -10.78
C LEU A 269 -15.73 9.00 -9.44
N VAL A 270 -15.14 7.84 -9.19
CA VAL A 270 -15.13 7.15 -7.90
C VAL A 270 -13.69 7.22 -7.40
N LYS A 271 -13.42 8.10 -6.42
CA LYS A 271 -12.12 8.13 -5.74
C LYS A 271 -12.26 7.38 -4.42
N PRO A 272 -11.48 6.34 -4.15
CA PRO A 272 -11.49 5.66 -2.86
C PRO A 272 -11.24 6.66 -1.73
N ASN A 273 -12.26 6.89 -0.92
CA ASN A 273 -12.22 7.73 0.28
C ASN A 273 -13.18 7.17 1.32
N LEU A 274 -13.07 7.64 2.56
CA LEU A 274 -13.96 7.25 3.64
C LEU A 274 -15.03 8.33 3.80
N CYS A 275 -16.09 8.23 3.00
CA CYS A 275 -17.28 9.06 3.15
C CYS A 275 -18.19 8.54 4.29
N ASN A 276 -19.29 9.22 4.58
CA ASN A 276 -20.22 8.79 5.62
C ASN A 276 -20.83 7.41 5.33
N ASP A 277 -21.32 6.75 6.39
CA ASP A 277 -21.96 5.42 6.31
C ASP A 277 -20.98 4.29 5.94
N MET A 278 -19.71 4.45 6.32
CA MET A 278 -18.70 3.39 6.21
C MET A 278 -18.77 2.43 7.40
N PRO A 279 -18.60 1.11 7.16
CA PRO A 279 -18.48 0.11 8.21
C PRO A 279 -17.39 0.42 9.24
N VAL A 280 -17.63 0.03 10.49
CA VAL A 280 -16.74 0.32 11.64
C VAL A 280 -15.36 -0.30 11.47
N ASP A 281 -15.27 -1.48 10.85
CA ASP A 281 -14.03 -2.16 10.52
C ASP A 281 -13.15 -1.33 9.57
N LEU A 282 -13.70 -0.66 8.55
CA LEU A 282 -12.94 0.23 7.68
C LEU A 282 -12.42 1.46 8.42
N LEU A 283 -13.23 2.03 9.33
CA LEU A 283 -12.83 3.17 10.15
C LEU A 283 -11.69 2.79 11.13
N ASN A 284 -11.78 1.62 11.74
CA ASN A 284 -10.71 1.09 12.60
C ASN A 284 -9.45 0.77 11.79
N TYR A 285 -9.61 0.13 10.62
CA TYR A 285 -8.49 -0.17 9.73
C TYR A 285 -7.76 1.09 9.29
N LYS A 286 -8.49 2.16 8.93
CA LYS A 286 -7.92 3.50 8.66
C LYS A 286 -7.17 4.07 9.86
N SER A 287 -7.69 3.91 11.08
CA SER A 287 -7.05 4.41 12.29
C SER A 287 -5.70 3.71 12.52
N ASP A 288 -5.65 2.41 12.27
CA ASP A 288 -4.42 1.61 12.39
C ASP A 288 -3.47 1.83 11.20
N ASN A 289 -4.02 2.16 10.02
CA ASN A 289 -3.30 2.35 8.76
C ASN A 289 -3.63 3.71 8.13
N PRO A 290 -2.95 4.81 8.56
CA PRO A 290 -3.30 6.17 8.16
C PRO A 290 -3.21 6.46 6.66
N LEU A 291 -2.49 5.66 5.88
CA LEU A 291 -2.39 5.83 4.43
C LEU A 291 -3.59 5.24 3.68
N PHE A 292 -4.31 4.26 4.24
CA PHE A 292 -5.52 3.69 3.62
C PHE A 292 -6.56 4.79 3.33
N PRO A 293 -7.30 4.79 2.21
CA PRO A 293 -7.20 3.90 1.05
C PRO A 293 -6.27 4.42 -0.06
N GLN A 294 -5.27 5.23 0.29
CA GLN A 294 -4.29 5.87 -0.61
C GLN A 294 -2.88 5.30 -0.40
N GLU A 295 -2.78 3.99 -0.14
CA GLU A 295 -1.49 3.33 0.07
C GLU A 295 -0.68 3.27 -1.23
N PRO A 296 0.65 3.42 -1.16
CA PRO A 296 1.49 3.51 -2.36
C PRO A 296 1.66 2.17 -3.05
N THR A 297 1.77 2.19 -4.38
CA THR A 297 2.00 1.02 -5.26
C THR A 297 3.31 0.26 -4.99
N THR A 298 4.17 0.77 -4.11
CA THR A 298 5.34 0.02 -3.61
C THR A 298 4.95 -1.13 -2.68
N ASP A 299 3.74 -1.11 -2.12
CA ASP A 299 3.15 -2.24 -1.41
C ASP A 299 2.25 -3.03 -2.36
N GLN A 300 2.76 -4.14 -2.89
CA GLN A 300 2.04 -4.98 -3.86
C GLN A 300 1.48 -6.27 -3.24
N PHE A 301 1.78 -6.55 -1.97
CA PHE A 301 1.42 -7.81 -1.32
C PHE A 301 0.48 -7.55 -0.16
N PHE A 302 -0.79 -7.41 -0.50
CA PHE A 302 -1.80 -7.12 0.51
C PHE A 302 -1.93 -8.26 1.52
N SER A 303 -1.98 -7.88 2.79
CA SER A 303 -2.45 -8.80 3.83
C SER A 303 -3.94 -9.10 3.64
N GLU A 304 -4.44 -10.18 4.24
CA GLU A 304 -5.88 -10.52 4.20
C GLU A 304 -6.75 -9.35 4.69
N ALA A 305 -6.36 -8.71 5.80
CA ALA A 305 -7.08 -7.56 6.35
C ALA A 305 -7.08 -6.35 5.41
N GLN A 306 -5.95 -6.09 4.74
CA GLN A 306 -5.83 -5.00 3.77
C GLN A 306 -6.70 -5.26 2.54
N TRP A 307 -6.61 -6.47 1.98
CA TRP A 307 -7.41 -6.87 0.82
C TRP A 307 -8.90 -6.80 1.13
N GLU A 308 -9.35 -7.37 2.25
CA GLU A 308 -10.76 -7.32 2.66
C GLU A 308 -11.22 -5.88 2.89
N SER A 309 -10.37 -5.01 3.46
CA SER A 309 -10.70 -3.60 3.66
C SER A 309 -10.87 -2.84 2.34
N TYR A 310 -10.01 -3.06 1.33
CA TYR A 310 -10.21 -2.48 0.00
C TYR A 310 -11.43 -3.08 -0.72
N PHE A 311 -11.65 -4.39 -0.60
CA PHE A 311 -12.81 -5.06 -1.16
C PHE A 311 -14.11 -4.48 -0.59
N GLN A 312 -14.23 -4.42 0.74
CA GLN A 312 -15.39 -3.82 1.41
C GLN A 312 -15.56 -2.35 1.04
N LEU A 313 -14.48 -1.57 1.00
CA LEU A 313 -14.55 -0.17 0.58
C LEU A 313 -15.10 -0.04 -0.85
N GLY A 314 -14.54 -0.81 -1.79
CA GLY A 314 -14.99 -0.84 -3.18
C GLY A 314 -16.45 -1.26 -3.31
N TYR A 315 -16.87 -2.29 -2.56
CA TYR A 315 -18.27 -2.73 -2.49
C TYR A 315 -19.20 -1.61 -2.03
N ARG A 316 -18.84 -0.89 -0.96
CA ARG A 316 -19.64 0.24 -0.44
C ARG A 316 -19.72 1.41 -1.40
N LEU A 317 -18.62 1.75 -2.07
CA LEU A 317 -18.63 2.79 -3.11
C LEU A 317 -19.47 2.36 -4.33
N GLY A 318 -19.45 1.07 -4.67
CA GLY A 318 -20.31 0.45 -5.67
C GLY A 318 -21.80 0.57 -5.33
N ASP A 319 -22.20 0.33 -4.07
CA ASP A 319 -23.58 0.55 -3.62
C ASP A 319 -24.04 2.00 -3.84
N LYS A 320 -23.15 2.98 -3.61
CA LYS A 320 -23.45 4.40 -3.88
C LYS A 320 -23.63 4.67 -5.38
N LEU A 321 -22.92 3.94 -6.26
CA LEU A 321 -23.13 4.01 -7.71
C LEU A 321 -24.49 3.44 -8.13
N LEU A 322 -24.97 2.34 -7.53
CA LEU A 322 -26.30 1.79 -7.84
C LEU A 322 -27.43 2.73 -7.40
N LEU A 323 -27.27 3.35 -6.22
CA LEU A 323 -28.16 4.43 -5.78
C LEU A 323 -28.12 5.60 -6.78
N ALA A 324 -26.91 5.94 -7.24
CA ALA A 324 -26.72 6.95 -8.27
C ALA A 324 -27.25 6.52 -9.64
N GLN A 325 -27.34 5.25 -10.02
CA GLN A 325 -27.91 4.78 -11.30
C GLN A 325 -29.44 4.86 -11.29
N ASN A 326 -30.06 4.43 -10.20
CA ASN A 326 -31.50 4.65 -9.98
C ASN A 326 -31.84 6.13 -9.96
N MET A 327 -30.89 6.96 -9.51
CA MET A 327 -30.98 8.40 -9.61
C MET A 327 -30.52 8.93 -10.96
N ALA A 328 -29.60 8.35 -11.75
CA ALA A 328 -28.97 8.97 -12.93
C ALA A 328 -29.88 8.99 -14.16
N ILE A 329 -30.93 8.16 -14.16
CA ILE A 329 -32.07 8.33 -15.05
C ILE A 329 -32.87 9.62 -14.67
N ASP A 330 -32.75 10.07 -13.41
CA ASP A 330 -33.42 11.23 -12.79
C ASP A 330 -32.44 12.30 -12.19
N VAL A 331 -31.11 12.23 -12.43
CA VAL A 331 -30.15 13.23 -11.93
C VAL A 331 -30.35 14.35 -12.91
N HIS A 332 -31.28 15.23 -12.58
CA HIS A 332 -31.49 16.43 -13.33
C HIS A 332 -30.19 17.21 -13.25
N PHE A 333 -29.42 17.24 -14.34
CA PHE A 333 -28.22 18.08 -14.47
C PHE A 333 -28.51 19.56 -14.18
N SER A 334 -29.79 19.97 -14.15
CA SER A 334 -30.22 21.26 -13.61
C SER A 334 -29.91 21.46 -12.14
N ASP A 335 -29.63 20.41 -11.37
CA ASP A 335 -29.28 20.47 -9.95
C ASP A 335 -27.78 20.58 -9.74
N PHE A 336 -27.02 20.60 -10.83
CA PHE A 336 -25.57 20.74 -10.83
C PHE A 336 -25.16 22.06 -11.50
N THR A 337 -23.96 22.52 -11.18
CA THR A 337 -23.31 23.65 -11.85
C THR A 337 -21.85 23.33 -12.11
N PRO A 338 -21.24 23.88 -13.16
CA PRO A 338 -19.81 23.77 -13.39
C PRO A 338 -19.02 24.13 -12.12
N GLU A 339 -18.07 23.28 -11.77
CA GLU A 339 -17.15 23.54 -10.67
C GLU A 339 -16.18 24.66 -11.07
N ASP A 340 -16.19 25.74 -10.30
CA ASP A 340 -15.37 26.95 -10.47
C ASP A 340 -14.25 27.04 -9.41
N GLY A 341 -13.98 25.94 -8.71
CA GLY A 341 -13.03 25.87 -7.59
C GLY A 341 -13.51 26.57 -6.31
N ALA A 342 -14.80 26.97 -6.25
CA ALA A 342 -15.40 27.51 -5.04
C ALA A 342 -15.74 26.40 -4.04
N THR A 343 -15.32 26.57 -2.79
CA THR A 343 -15.68 25.65 -1.70
C THR A 343 -16.88 26.16 -0.92
N ILE A 344 -17.69 25.24 -0.39
CA ILE A 344 -18.73 25.55 0.58
C ILE A 344 -18.07 25.69 1.96
N ILE A 345 -18.15 26.86 2.57
CA ILE A 345 -17.61 27.14 3.90
C ILE A 345 -18.76 27.34 4.88
N THR A 346 -18.72 26.64 6.01
CA THR A 346 -19.63 26.92 7.13
C THR A 346 -19.13 28.16 7.88
N THR A 347 -19.93 29.21 7.93
CA THR A 347 -19.64 30.43 8.69
C THR A 347 -19.69 30.14 10.20
N PRO A 348 -19.12 31.02 11.04
CA PRO A 348 -19.24 30.92 12.49
C PRO A 348 -20.69 30.91 13.01
N THR A 349 -21.65 31.36 12.19
CA THR A 349 -23.09 31.34 12.49
C THR A 349 -23.77 30.02 12.11
N GLY A 350 -23.04 29.07 11.51
CA GLY A 350 -23.57 27.80 11.03
C GLY A 350 -24.10 27.84 9.59
N ASP A 351 -24.08 29.00 8.94
CA ASP A 351 -24.56 29.18 7.57
C ASP A 351 -23.51 28.70 6.57
N LYS A 352 -23.89 27.90 5.58
CA LYS A 352 -22.96 27.44 4.54
C LYS A 352 -22.95 28.41 3.36
N GLN A 353 -21.81 29.06 3.09
CA GLN A 353 -21.61 30.01 1.99
C GLN A 353 -20.59 29.52 0.95
N LEU A 354 -20.86 29.79 -0.33
CA LEU A 354 -19.92 29.55 -1.44
C LEU A 354 -18.86 30.65 -1.48
N LYS A 355 -17.58 30.27 -1.40
CA LYS A 355 -16.46 31.20 -1.55
C LYS A 355 -15.56 30.78 -2.72
N PRO A 356 -15.43 31.60 -3.79
CA PRO A 356 -14.47 31.34 -4.86
C PRO A 356 -13.05 31.38 -4.28
N ASN A 357 -12.23 30.38 -4.60
CA ASN A 357 -10.97 30.18 -3.89
C ASN A 357 -9.79 29.96 -4.85
N SER A 358 -8.93 30.98 -4.95
CA SER A 358 -7.84 31.10 -5.93
C SER A 358 -6.59 30.24 -5.63
N GLY A 359 -6.57 29.48 -4.53
CA GLY A 359 -5.47 28.57 -4.24
C GLY A 359 -5.52 27.33 -5.13
N ARG A 360 -4.38 26.89 -5.68
CA ARG A 360 -4.25 25.53 -6.27
C ARG A 360 -4.87 24.53 -5.28
N ILE A 361 -5.65 23.56 -5.76
CA ILE A 361 -6.21 22.46 -4.94
C ILE A 361 -5.11 21.86 -4.04
N VAL A 362 -3.89 21.75 -4.58
CA VAL A 362 -2.66 21.28 -3.91
C VAL A 362 -2.15 22.16 -2.76
N SER A 363 -2.37 23.49 -2.74
CA SER A 363 -1.78 24.37 -1.72
C SER A 363 -2.54 24.39 -0.39
N ARG A 364 -3.59 23.56 -0.23
CA ARG A 364 -4.41 23.48 0.98
C ARG A 364 -4.20 22.21 1.81
N LEU A 365 -3.39 21.27 1.33
CA LEU A 365 -3.11 20.00 2.01
C LEU A 365 -1.63 19.81 2.44
N VAL A 366 -0.80 20.85 2.37
CA VAL A 366 0.58 20.76 2.87
C VAL A 366 0.62 21.09 4.37
N SER A 367 0.15 20.16 5.18
CA SER A 367 0.57 19.99 6.59
C SER A 367 0.64 18.53 7.01
N SER A 368 0.80 17.61 6.07
CA SER A 368 1.16 16.21 6.32
C SER A 368 2.11 15.80 5.21
N GLY A 369 3.31 15.34 5.59
CA GLY A 369 4.49 15.27 4.72
C GLY A 369 4.20 14.74 3.33
N ALA A 370 4.35 15.61 2.33
CA ALA A 370 4.46 15.21 0.95
C ALA A 370 5.67 14.29 0.80
N VAL A 371 5.44 12.98 0.81
CA VAL A 371 6.34 12.07 0.11
C VAL A 371 6.03 12.29 -1.37
N SER A 372 6.59 13.36 -1.92
CA SER A 372 7.05 13.27 -3.31
C SER A 372 7.92 12.03 -3.33
N ALA A 373 7.52 11.00 -4.08
CA ALA A 373 8.34 9.82 -4.33
C ALA A 373 9.56 10.25 -5.15
N THR A 374 10.44 11.02 -4.50
CA THR A 374 11.81 11.18 -4.92
C THR A 374 12.43 9.83 -4.63
N LEU A 375 12.44 8.99 -5.67
CA LEU A 375 13.03 7.66 -5.72
C LEU A 375 14.47 7.73 -5.20
N SER A 376 14.62 7.58 -3.89
CA SER A 376 15.92 7.44 -3.25
C SER A 376 16.29 5.96 -3.29
N PHE A 377 17.44 5.72 -3.90
CA PHE A 377 17.98 4.42 -4.32
C PHE A 377 18.01 3.30 -3.25
N GLY A 378 17.92 3.62 -1.96
CA GLY A 378 17.97 2.62 -0.89
C GLY A 378 16.69 1.79 -0.74
N ALA A 379 15.53 2.35 -1.08
CA ALA A 379 14.25 1.68 -0.86
C ALA A 379 13.98 0.56 -1.88
N ILE A 380 14.36 0.75 -3.14
CA ILE A 380 14.03 -0.21 -4.21
C ILE A 380 14.93 -1.45 -4.20
N ALA A 381 16.22 -1.30 -3.92
CA ALA A 381 17.12 -2.46 -3.84
C ALA A 381 16.75 -3.40 -2.67
N SER A 382 16.24 -2.83 -1.57
CA SER A 382 15.80 -3.57 -0.39
C SER A 382 14.47 -4.29 -0.61
N LEU A 383 13.53 -3.66 -1.34
CA LEU A 383 12.20 -4.20 -1.60
C LEU A 383 12.18 -5.20 -2.76
N GLY A 384 12.95 -4.97 -3.83
CA GLY A 384 13.00 -5.91 -4.97
C GLY A 384 13.63 -7.26 -4.61
N LEU A 385 14.70 -7.26 -3.79
CA LEU A 385 15.32 -8.51 -3.30
C LEU A 385 14.48 -9.20 -2.22
N GLY A 386 13.86 -8.43 -1.32
CA GLY A 386 13.01 -8.98 -0.26
C GLY A 386 11.71 -9.59 -0.78
N ALA A 387 11.07 -8.94 -1.75
CA ALA A 387 9.87 -9.45 -2.42
C ALA A 387 10.17 -10.72 -3.23
N TRP A 388 11.29 -10.76 -3.97
CA TRP A 388 11.68 -11.96 -4.71
C TRP A 388 12.01 -13.14 -3.78
N GLN A 389 12.71 -12.90 -2.68
CA GLN A 389 13.01 -13.93 -1.69
C GLN A 389 11.74 -14.44 -0.98
N ALA A 390 10.77 -13.56 -0.71
CA ALA A 390 9.47 -13.97 -0.14
C ALA A 390 8.67 -14.85 -1.10
N ILE A 391 8.66 -14.52 -2.40
CA ILE A 391 8.04 -15.34 -3.46
C ILE A 391 8.73 -16.71 -3.56
N ASP A 392 10.07 -16.76 -3.58
CA ASP A 392 10.80 -18.04 -3.58
C ASP A 392 10.44 -18.89 -2.35
N THR A 393 10.29 -18.25 -1.18
CA THR A 393 9.91 -18.96 0.06
C THR A 393 8.47 -19.49 0.01
N ILE A 394 7.54 -18.76 -0.62
CA ILE A 394 6.14 -19.17 -0.78
C ILE A 394 6.01 -20.28 -1.83
N ILE A 395 6.69 -20.14 -2.97
CA ILE A 395 6.74 -21.16 -4.02
C ILE A 395 7.35 -22.46 -3.48
N GLN A 396 8.46 -22.38 -2.73
CA GLN A 396 9.09 -23.55 -2.09
C GLN A 396 8.22 -24.18 -1.00
N ARG A 397 7.45 -23.40 -0.24
CA ARG A 397 6.47 -23.94 0.73
C ARG A 397 5.33 -24.67 0.03
N SER A 398 4.86 -24.16 -1.12
CA SER A 398 3.84 -24.84 -1.92
C SER A 398 4.33 -26.19 -2.45
N SER A 399 5.58 -26.26 -2.94
CA SER A 399 6.17 -27.50 -3.45
C SER A 399 6.40 -28.53 -2.33
N GLN A 400 6.86 -28.08 -1.15
CA GLN A 400 7.02 -28.95 0.02
C GLN A 400 5.67 -29.45 0.58
N SER A 401 4.63 -28.62 0.52
CA SER A 401 3.27 -29.04 0.92
C SER A 401 2.70 -30.10 -0.04
N ASN A 402 2.99 -30.00 -1.33
CA ASN A 402 2.57 -30.98 -2.34
C ASN A 402 3.33 -32.31 -2.21
N GLU A 403 4.61 -32.29 -1.82
CA GLU A 403 5.35 -33.52 -1.49
C GLU A 403 4.86 -34.15 -0.17
N ALA A 404 4.53 -33.34 0.83
CA ALA A 404 3.95 -33.84 2.09
C ALA A 404 2.55 -34.44 1.89
N ILE A 405 1.71 -33.85 1.03
CA ILE A 405 0.39 -34.40 0.67
C ILE A 405 0.53 -35.71 -0.12
N ARG A 406 1.51 -35.81 -1.03
CA ARG A 406 1.82 -37.07 -1.73
C ARG A 406 2.38 -38.15 -0.80
N ALA A 407 3.19 -37.78 0.20
CA ALA A 407 3.66 -38.70 1.23
C ALA A 407 2.53 -39.18 2.16
N ASN A 408 1.56 -38.31 2.47
CA ASN A 408 0.40 -38.66 3.30
C ASN A 408 -0.60 -39.56 2.56
N HIS A 409 -0.73 -39.42 1.23
CA HIS A 409 -1.52 -40.34 0.42
C HIS A 409 -0.91 -41.75 0.34
N ASN A 410 0.42 -41.88 0.32
CA ASN A 410 1.08 -43.18 0.37
C ASN A 410 1.03 -43.82 1.79
N PHE A 411 1.03 -43.02 2.85
CA PHE A 411 0.85 -43.52 4.22
C PHE A 411 -0.59 -43.97 4.52
N SER A 412 -1.57 -43.40 3.82
CA SER A 412 -3.00 -43.74 3.98
C SER A 412 -3.41 -45.05 3.26
N ALA A 413 -2.61 -45.52 2.30
CA ALA A 413 -2.84 -46.78 1.60
C ALA A 413 -2.36 -48.02 2.37
N ASP A 414 -1.38 -47.87 3.27
CA ASP A 414 -0.86 -48.98 4.10
C ASP A 414 -1.62 -49.17 5.42
N LEU A 415 -2.47 -48.22 5.83
CA LEU A 415 -3.20 -48.27 7.12
C LEU A 415 -4.65 -48.80 7.02
N LEU A 416 -5.15 -49.10 5.82
CA LEU A 416 -6.51 -49.59 5.59
C LEU A 416 -6.51 -51.00 4.98
N GLY A 417 -6.00 -51.96 5.74
CA GLY A 417 -6.15 -53.38 5.51
C GLY A 417 -7.00 -54.05 6.61
N THR A 418 -8.24 -54.37 6.24
CA THR A 418 -9.16 -55.35 6.87
C THR A 418 -9.70 -55.06 8.28
N GLU A 419 -11.00 -54.74 8.38
CA GLU A 419 -11.93 -55.43 9.29
C GLU A 419 -13.42 -55.16 8.98
N LYS A 420 -14.27 -56.16 9.25
CA LYS A 420 -15.69 -56.29 8.84
C LYS A 420 -16.69 -55.51 9.75
N PRO A 421 -17.92 -55.22 9.28
CA PRO A 421 -18.85 -54.30 9.97
C PRO A 421 -19.81 -54.99 10.96
N ARG A 422 -20.26 -54.22 11.97
CA ARG A 422 -21.46 -54.50 12.81
C ARG A 422 -22.22 -53.21 13.16
N PRO A 423 -23.54 -53.29 13.50
CA PRO A 423 -24.59 -52.36 13.07
C PRO A 423 -24.97 -51.27 14.12
N PRO A 424 -25.91 -50.34 13.83
CA PRO A 424 -25.98 -49.03 14.46
C PRO A 424 -26.99 -48.95 15.63
N CYS A 425 -26.73 -48.02 16.56
CA CYS A 425 -27.71 -47.57 17.56
C CYS A 425 -27.68 -46.04 17.73
N GLU A 426 -28.88 -45.50 17.92
CA GLU A 426 -29.38 -44.12 17.88
C GLU A 426 -28.91 -43.12 18.97
N PRO A 427 -29.23 -41.82 18.83
CA PRO A 427 -28.64 -40.72 19.61
C PRO A 427 -29.47 -40.33 20.85
N ARG A 428 -28.80 -39.84 21.91
CA ARG A 428 -29.44 -39.10 23.01
C ARG A 428 -28.64 -37.88 23.46
N TYR A 429 -29.32 -36.74 23.42
CA TYR A 429 -29.09 -35.46 24.08
C TYR A 429 -28.69 -35.57 25.56
N TRP A 430 -27.91 -34.59 26.08
CA TRP A 430 -28.12 -34.02 27.43
C TRP A 430 -27.67 -32.56 27.54
N VAL A 431 -28.38 -31.86 28.42
CA VAL A 431 -28.43 -30.41 28.69
C VAL A 431 -27.63 -30.06 29.97
N ARG A 432 -27.18 -28.80 30.04
CA ARG A 432 -26.68 -27.96 31.17
C ARG A 432 -26.82 -28.47 32.62
N SER A 433 -25.81 -28.14 33.45
CA SER A 433 -25.99 -27.32 34.69
C SER A 433 -24.67 -26.95 35.42
N TYR A 434 -24.68 -25.73 35.98
CA TYR A 434 -23.75 -25.11 36.94
C TYR A 434 -23.83 -25.77 38.35
N ASP A 435 -22.72 -25.84 39.12
CA ASP A 435 -22.43 -25.06 40.35
C ASP A 435 -21.32 -25.69 41.26
N ARG A 436 -20.36 -24.84 41.68
CA ARG A 436 -19.76 -24.65 43.03
C ARG A 436 -18.67 -25.57 43.68
N ALA A 437 -17.58 -24.89 44.09
CA ALA A 437 -16.79 -24.93 45.36
C ALA A 437 -15.56 -25.86 45.62
N LEU A 438 -14.40 -25.16 45.72
CA LEU A 438 -13.41 -25.09 46.83
C LEU A 438 -12.41 -26.23 47.18
N SER A 439 -11.14 -25.78 47.26
CA SER A 439 -10.08 -26.05 48.27
C SER A 439 -8.90 -27.01 47.97
N GLY A 440 -7.69 -26.55 48.36
CA GLY A 440 -6.43 -27.33 48.52
C GLY A 440 -5.30 -26.94 47.55
N THR A 441 -4.51 -25.88 47.79
CA THR A 441 -3.13 -25.87 48.38
C THR A 441 -2.18 -26.99 47.92
N ASP A 442 -1.08 -26.61 47.27
CA ASP A 442 0.28 -27.07 47.63
C ASP A 442 1.40 -26.22 47.01
N ASN A 443 2.44 -26.00 47.82
CA ASN A 443 3.62 -25.16 47.67
C ASN A 443 4.73 -25.78 46.79
N CYS A 444 5.58 -24.96 46.16
CA CYS A 444 7.04 -25.10 46.28
C CYS A 444 7.81 -23.85 45.80
N SER A 445 8.79 -23.42 46.61
CA SER A 445 9.53 -22.15 46.50
C SER A 445 11.03 -22.38 46.22
N ILE A 446 11.58 -21.57 45.29
CA ILE A 446 12.90 -20.91 45.07
C ILE A 446 14.19 -21.42 45.80
N PRO A 447 15.40 -21.17 45.25
CA PRO A 447 16.10 -19.93 45.66
C PRO A 447 16.93 -19.21 44.56
N LEU A 448 17.01 -17.89 44.74
CA LEU A 448 17.81 -16.90 44.00
C LEU A 448 18.81 -16.30 44.99
N SER A 449 20.10 -16.24 44.66
CA SER A 449 21.10 -15.47 45.42
C SER A 449 22.34 -15.11 44.58
N VAL A 450 22.69 -13.82 44.51
CA VAL A 450 24.05 -13.22 44.41
C VAL A 450 23.88 -11.71 44.76
N ALA A 451 24.16 -11.28 46.00
CA ALA A 451 25.42 -10.72 46.53
C ALA A 451 25.85 -9.34 45.97
N ILE A 452 25.63 -8.30 46.79
CA ILE A 452 26.14 -6.92 46.68
C ILE A 452 27.52 -6.86 47.35
N ASN A 453 28.46 -6.09 46.80
CA ASN A 453 29.72 -5.79 47.48
C ASN A 453 30.07 -4.30 47.31
N ASP A 454 30.10 -3.59 48.45
CA ASP A 454 30.57 -2.22 48.61
C ASP A 454 32.10 -2.19 48.79
N LYS A 455 32.78 -1.25 48.11
CA LYS A 455 34.04 -0.65 48.62
C LYS A 455 34.12 0.84 48.26
N GLN A 456 34.42 1.61 49.30
CA GLN A 456 34.58 3.05 49.36
C GLN A 456 35.88 3.55 48.72
N HIS A 457 35.85 4.77 48.17
CA HIS A 457 36.94 5.74 48.32
C HIS A 457 36.38 7.17 48.35
N THR A 458 36.76 7.89 49.41
CA THR A 458 36.51 9.30 49.70
C THR A 458 37.59 10.19 49.08
N GLU A 459 37.22 11.30 48.41
CA GLU A 459 37.74 12.67 48.65
C GLU A 459 37.33 13.71 47.59
N SER A 460 37.22 14.97 48.06
CA SER A 460 37.06 16.26 47.36
C SER A 460 35.66 16.68 46.90
N LYS A 461 35.00 17.41 47.81
CA LYS A 461 34.04 18.49 47.49
C LYS A 461 34.81 19.69 46.93
N ASP A 462 34.11 20.48 46.11
CA ASP A 462 34.55 21.75 45.49
C ASP A 462 35.49 21.66 44.29
N ASN A 463 34.94 21.16 43.16
CA ASN A 463 35.22 21.55 41.76
C ASN A 463 34.61 20.45 40.86
N THR A 464 33.36 20.47 40.43
CA THR A 464 32.95 21.16 39.19
C THR A 464 31.46 20.87 38.95
N ILE A 465 30.58 21.78 39.35
CA ILE A 465 29.16 21.83 38.91
C ILE A 465 29.07 22.29 37.42
N SER A 466 30.20 22.33 36.70
CA SER A 466 30.33 22.74 35.30
C SER A 466 30.65 21.61 34.31
N SER A 467 30.71 20.33 34.72
CA SER A 467 31.09 19.20 33.84
C SER A 467 29.93 18.33 33.32
N PHE A 468 28.68 18.51 33.79
CA PHE A 468 27.52 17.73 33.31
C PHE A 468 26.93 18.20 31.98
N LYS A 469 27.28 19.40 31.51
CA LYS A 469 26.91 19.85 30.16
C LYS A 469 27.80 19.12 29.16
N LYS A 470 27.25 18.10 28.47
CA LYS A 470 27.86 17.27 27.41
C LYS A 470 28.39 15.88 27.79
N ALA A 471 27.89 15.25 28.85
CA ALA A 471 28.26 13.87 29.22
C ALA A 471 28.01 12.83 28.11
N CYS A 472 27.06 13.10 27.20
CA CYS A 472 26.68 12.22 26.09
C CYS A 472 27.07 12.78 24.72
N HIS A 473 28.00 13.75 24.65
CA HIS A 473 28.35 14.37 23.38
C HIS A 473 28.98 13.40 22.39
N GLY A 474 28.37 13.30 21.21
CA GLY A 474 28.77 12.38 20.15
C GLY A 474 28.23 10.95 20.31
N TYR A 475 27.41 10.67 21.34
CA TYR A 475 26.66 9.42 21.44
C TYR A 475 25.33 9.53 20.72
N THR A 476 24.96 8.48 20.00
CA THR A 476 23.59 8.30 19.50
C THR A 476 22.83 7.36 20.43
N VAL A 477 21.70 7.84 20.96
CA VAL A 477 20.86 7.11 21.91
C VAL A 477 19.57 6.72 21.20
N PHE A 478 19.40 5.44 20.92
CA PHE A 478 18.15 4.91 20.36
C PHE A 478 17.20 4.56 21.50
N VAL A 479 15.96 5.04 21.43
CA VAL A 479 14.92 4.76 22.42
C VAL A 479 13.91 3.81 21.81
N GLN A 480 13.76 2.63 22.42
CA GLN A 480 12.85 1.57 22.01
C GLN A 480 11.67 1.46 22.97
N VAL A 481 10.45 1.43 22.42
CA VAL A 481 9.20 1.16 23.13
C VAL A 481 8.47 -0.01 22.48
N TYR A 482 7.53 -0.63 23.20
CA TYR A 482 6.79 -1.80 22.73
C TYR A 482 5.35 -1.47 22.29
N ASP A 483 4.91 -0.24 22.50
CA ASP A 483 3.56 0.22 22.19
C ASP A 483 3.53 1.73 21.88
N SER A 484 2.46 2.15 21.21
CA SER A 484 2.26 3.53 20.77
C SER A 484 2.08 4.51 21.94
N ASP A 485 1.53 4.05 23.05
CA ASP A 485 1.18 4.90 24.19
C ASP A 485 2.44 5.31 24.95
N SER A 486 3.33 4.34 25.18
CA SER A 486 4.67 4.52 25.74
C SER A 486 5.54 5.43 24.88
N ARG A 487 5.26 5.53 23.57
CA ARG A 487 5.97 6.46 22.67
C ARG A 487 5.74 7.92 23.06
N SER A 488 4.54 8.27 23.53
CA SER A 488 4.21 9.62 23.95
C SER A 488 4.93 10.00 25.25
N ALA A 489 4.96 9.07 26.22
CA ALA A 489 5.70 9.22 27.48
C ALA A 489 7.21 9.32 27.26
N ALA A 490 7.75 8.55 26.30
CA ALA A 490 9.18 8.54 25.99
C ALA A 490 9.69 9.82 25.30
N ARG A 491 8.81 10.66 24.70
CA ARG A 491 9.19 11.92 24.03
C ARG A 491 9.89 12.89 24.98
N VAL A 492 9.50 12.87 26.26
CA VAL A 492 10.10 13.73 27.30
C VAL A 492 11.61 13.51 27.41
N PHE A 493 12.08 12.26 27.25
CA PHE A 493 13.51 11.94 27.33
C PHE A 493 14.31 12.48 26.14
N ARG A 494 13.71 12.54 24.95
CA ARG A 494 14.39 13.07 23.75
C ARG A 494 14.85 14.50 23.96
N GLU A 495 13.98 15.36 24.49
CA GLU A 495 14.30 16.77 24.76
C GLU A 495 15.33 16.91 25.89
N ARG A 496 15.16 16.13 26.96
CA ARG A 496 16.01 16.14 28.15
C ARG A 496 17.42 15.59 27.93
N TRP A 497 17.60 14.67 26.98
CA TRP A 497 18.91 14.08 26.71
C TRP A 497 19.64 14.78 25.55
N SER A 498 18.90 15.44 24.65
CA SER A 498 19.51 16.12 23.51
C SER A 498 20.25 17.41 23.92
N THR A 499 19.58 18.34 24.61
CA THR A 499 20.17 19.67 24.88
C THR A 499 20.98 19.74 26.19
N PRO A 500 20.51 19.19 27.32
CA PRO A 500 21.26 19.15 28.58
C PRO A 500 22.48 18.21 28.57
N LEU A 501 22.31 16.98 28.06
CA LEU A 501 23.36 15.94 28.08
C LEU A 501 24.17 15.88 26.78
N GLY A 502 23.70 16.47 25.68
CA GLY A 502 24.41 16.54 24.40
C GLY A 502 24.31 15.30 23.52
N ALA A 503 23.34 14.41 23.78
CA ALA A 503 23.14 13.20 22.99
C ALA A 503 22.44 13.49 21.65
N ASN A 504 22.75 12.71 20.62
CA ASN A 504 21.89 12.62 19.45
C ASN A 504 20.80 11.59 19.74
N VAL A 505 19.53 11.99 19.78
CA VAL A 505 18.41 11.08 20.09
C VAL A 505 17.47 11.04 18.88
N PRO A 506 17.58 10.03 18.00
CA PRO A 506 16.68 9.82 16.86
C PRO A 506 15.24 9.55 17.31
N ASP A 507 14.33 9.44 16.34
CA ASP A 507 12.91 9.20 16.63
C ASP A 507 12.70 7.91 17.41
N ILE A 508 11.80 7.96 18.39
CA ILE A 508 11.49 6.82 19.26
C ILE A 508 10.87 5.72 18.40
N GLU A 509 11.47 4.54 18.50
CA GLU A 509 11.12 3.36 17.74
C GLU A 509 10.11 2.51 18.53
N ASP A 510 8.98 2.20 17.90
CA ASP A 510 8.09 1.13 18.36
C ASP A 510 8.61 -0.19 17.76
N VAL A 511 9.28 -0.99 18.59
CA VAL A 511 9.94 -2.21 18.13
C VAL A 511 8.96 -3.31 17.75
N VAL A 512 7.72 -3.27 18.27
CA VAL A 512 6.68 -4.24 17.92
C VAL A 512 6.14 -3.91 16.54
N GLN A 513 5.82 -2.63 16.29
CA GLN A 513 5.37 -2.15 14.99
C GLN A 513 6.47 -2.31 13.94
N SER A 514 7.72 -1.97 14.25
CA SER A 514 8.88 -2.17 13.38
C SER A 514 9.09 -3.65 13.07
N ALA A 515 9.09 -4.54 14.09
CA ALA A 515 9.29 -5.97 13.86
C ALA A 515 8.17 -6.58 13.01
N ARG A 516 6.91 -6.19 13.25
CA ARG A 516 5.75 -6.63 12.43
C ARG A 516 5.87 -6.17 10.98
N ARG A 517 6.21 -4.89 10.76
CA ARG A 517 6.44 -4.33 9.41
C ARG A 517 7.58 -5.04 8.68
N MET A 518 8.61 -5.46 9.40
CA MET A 518 9.78 -6.13 8.82
C MET A 518 9.65 -7.66 8.77
N GLY A 519 8.51 -8.25 9.15
CA GLY A 519 8.32 -9.70 9.22
C GLY A 519 9.29 -10.40 10.18
N ARG A 520 9.82 -9.68 11.18
CA ARG A 520 10.77 -10.19 12.18
C ARG A 520 10.02 -10.63 13.44
N ARG A 521 10.64 -11.53 14.21
CA ARG A 521 10.11 -11.90 15.53
C ARG A 521 10.14 -10.67 16.44
N VAL A 522 8.99 -10.38 17.06
CA VAL A 522 8.84 -9.29 18.03
C VAL A 522 9.81 -9.51 19.21
N PRO A 523 10.62 -8.50 19.59
CA PRO A 523 11.50 -8.60 20.75
C PRO A 523 10.71 -8.85 22.04
N THR A 524 11.24 -9.67 22.94
CA THR A 524 10.62 -9.88 24.25
C THR A 524 10.78 -8.63 25.11
N PRO A 525 9.71 -8.10 25.72
CA PRO A 525 9.78 -6.95 26.60
C PRO A 525 10.77 -7.13 27.76
N TYR A 526 11.53 -6.07 28.05
CA TYR A 526 12.25 -5.96 29.31
C TYR A 526 11.24 -5.67 30.44
N ASN A 527 11.48 -6.21 31.62
CA ASN A 527 10.61 -5.99 32.78
C ASN A 527 10.92 -4.68 33.54
N ALA A 528 11.98 -3.98 33.13
CA ALA A 528 12.40 -2.70 33.68
C ALA A 528 13.12 -1.87 32.58
N PRO A 529 13.12 -0.53 32.67
CA PRO A 529 13.92 0.36 31.83
C PRO A 529 15.37 -0.11 31.81
N THR A 530 15.85 -0.46 30.62
CA THR A 530 17.14 -1.10 30.42
C THR A 530 17.98 -0.27 29.46
N ILE A 531 19.18 0.09 29.89
CA ILE A 531 20.17 0.77 29.05
C ILE A 531 21.21 -0.27 28.61
N LEU A 532 21.29 -0.51 27.30
CA LEU A 532 22.33 -1.34 26.71
C LEU A 532 23.45 -0.45 26.19
N ARG A 533 24.67 -0.76 26.64
CA ARG A 533 25.89 -0.14 26.13
C ARG A 533 26.81 -1.19 25.55
N TYR A 534 27.52 -0.79 24.48
CA TYR A 534 28.41 -1.66 23.72
C TYR A 534 29.90 -1.31 23.91
N SER A 535 30.21 -0.26 24.67
CA SER A 535 31.58 0.15 25.00
C SER A 535 31.72 0.51 26.49
N GLU A 536 32.93 0.39 27.01
CA GLU A 536 33.25 0.87 28.37
C GLU A 536 33.25 2.40 28.45
N GLU A 537 33.67 3.09 27.37
CA GLU A 537 33.63 4.55 27.24
C GLU A 537 32.21 5.11 27.36
N GLY A 538 31.18 4.33 27.00
CA GLY A 538 29.77 4.71 27.12
C GLY A 538 29.22 4.70 28.54
N MET A 539 29.99 4.23 29.55
CA MET A 539 29.52 4.12 30.93
C MET A 539 29.10 5.49 31.51
N GLY A 540 29.90 6.53 31.29
CA GLY A 540 29.59 7.88 31.78
C GLY A 540 28.30 8.46 31.21
N CYS A 541 28.07 8.29 29.90
CA CYS A 541 26.81 8.71 29.28
C CYS A 541 25.63 7.87 29.79
N SER A 542 25.78 6.54 29.90
CA SER A 542 24.70 5.67 30.41
C SER A 542 24.27 6.03 31.83
N GLN A 543 25.22 6.38 32.71
CA GLN A 543 24.93 6.84 34.07
C GLN A 543 24.24 8.21 34.06
N ALA A 544 24.67 9.13 33.18
CA ALA A 544 24.01 10.43 33.04
C ALA A 544 22.57 10.32 32.54
N LEU A 545 22.29 9.42 31.59
CA LEU A 545 20.94 9.13 31.10
C LEU A 545 20.05 8.56 32.21
N ALA A 546 20.52 7.56 32.95
CA ALA A 546 19.80 6.97 34.08
C ALA A 546 19.56 7.97 35.23
N ASN A 547 20.55 8.81 35.53
CA ASN A 547 20.45 9.86 36.56
C ASN A 547 19.47 10.96 36.16
N ASP A 548 19.49 11.41 34.90
CA ASP A 548 18.48 12.36 34.41
C ASP A 548 17.09 11.74 34.51
N ALA A 549 16.91 10.53 33.97
CA ALA A 549 15.62 9.85 33.97
C ALA A 549 15.03 9.58 35.36
N SER A 550 15.88 9.50 36.40
CA SER A 550 15.48 9.30 37.80
C SER A 550 15.24 10.61 38.58
N THR A 551 15.54 11.78 38.00
CA THR A 551 15.25 13.09 38.63
C THR A 551 13.85 13.59 38.26
N ARG A 552 13.03 13.84 39.30
CA ARG A 552 11.59 14.19 39.34
C ARG A 552 11.09 15.09 38.19
N ASP A 553 10.14 14.58 37.38
CA ASP A 553 8.74 15.08 37.24
C ASP A 553 7.89 14.22 36.25
N SER A 554 7.96 12.89 36.36
CA SER A 554 7.06 11.96 35.63
C SER A 554 6.73 10.78 36.55
N ASN A 555 5.48 10.34 36.57
CA ASN A 555 4.82 9.40 37.52
C ASN A 555 5.43 7.99 37.68
N ILE A 556 6.75 7.82 37.57
CA ILE A 556 7.41 6.51 37.46
C ILE A 556 8.77 6.57 38.18
N PRO A 557 8.88 6.22 39.47
CA PRO A 557 10.16 5.97 40.13
C PRO A 557 10.62 4.57 39.76
N VAL A 558 11.42 4.43 38.71
CA VAL A 558 11.88 3.09 38.27
C VAL A 558 13.38 2.96 38.36
N PHE A 559 13.83 1.84 38.89
CA PHE A 559 15.22 1.41 38.89
C PHE A 559 15.68 1.12 37.45
N TRP A 560 16.74 1.80 37.01
CA TRP A 560 17.28 1.64 35.66
C TRP A 560 18.39 0.58 35.65
N ASN A 561 18.17 -0.52 34.93
CA ASN A 561 19.20 -1.54 34.74
C ASN A 561 20.17 -1.10 33.64
N SER A 562 21.38 -0.69 34.00
CA SER A 562 22.47 -0.49 33.04
C SER A 562 23.24 -1.80 32.89
N THR A 563 23.14 -2.42 31.72
CA THR A 563 23.79 -3.72 31.45
C THR A 563 24.71 -3.61 30.24
N TRP A 564 25.84 -4.32 30.31
CA TRP A 564 26.79 -4.40 29.21
C TRP A 564 26.39 -5.55 28.27
N SER A 565 26.27 -5.28 26.98
CA SER A 565 25.91 -6.28 25.97
C SER A 565 27.10 -6.62 25.07
N GLN A 566 27.45 -7.91 24.98
CA GLN A 566 28.52 -8.40 24.09
C GLN A 566 28.11 -8.45 22.61
N LYS A 567 26.81 -8.37 22.30
CA LYS A 567 26.29 -8.61 20.96
C LYS A 567 26.05 -7.27 20.26
N ALA A 568 27.12 -6.69 19.70
CA ALA A 568 26.99 -5.53 18.83
C ALA A 568 26.11 -5.87 17.61
N LEU A 569 25.29 -4.92 17.17
CA LEU A 569 24.51 -4.99 15.94
C LEU A 569 25.43 -5.32 14.74
N ALA A 570 25.02 -6.29 13.92
CA ALA A 570 25.71 -6.59 12.67
C ALA A 570 25.64 -5.34 11.77
N GLY A 571 26.80 -4.73 11.51
CA GLY A 571 26.92 -3.54 10.66
C GLY A 571 27.09 -2.19 11.36
N ALA A 572 27.40 -2.15 12.66
CA ALA A 572 27.72 -0.90 13.38
C ALA A 572 29.24 -0.81 13.68
N PRO A 573 30.06 -0.10 12.88
CA PRO A 573 31.49 0.05 13.15
C PRO A 573 31.84 1.06 14.24
N ASP A 574 30.87 1.84 14.77
CA ASP A 574 31.16 2.95 15.67
C ASP A 574 30.65 2.72 17.10
N LYS A 575 31.59 2.68 18.05
CA LYS A 575 31.43 2.36 19.48
C LYS A 575 30.61 3.39 20.32
N LYS A 576 29.95 4.36 19.68
CA LYS A 576 29.22 5.48 20.33
C LYS A 576 27.69 5.35 20.21
N ILE A 577 27.19 4.14 20.41
CA ILE A 577 25.75 3.83 20.38
C ILE A 577 25.32 3.34 21.76
N ILE A 578 24.18 3.83 22.23
CA ILE A 578 23.48 3.38 23.43
C ILE A 578 22.02 3.09 23.04
N GLU A 579 21.48 2.00 23.55
CA GLU A 579 20.05 1.67 23.40
C GLU A 579 19.35 1.79 24.74
N VAL A 580 18.15 2.34 24.71
CA VAL A 580 17.30 2.54 25.88
C VAL A 580 15.95 1.88 25.62
N TRP A 581 15.73 0.77 26.32
CA TRP A 581 14.53 -0.04 26.20
C TRP A 581 13.58 0.29 27.35
N LEU A 582 12.41 0.84 27.01
CA LEU A 582 11.36 1.15 27.98
C LEU A 582 10.31 0.04 27.98
N PRO A 583 9.92 -0.48 29.16
CA PRO A 583 8.88 -1.51 29.25
C PRO A 583 7.50 -0.95 28.86
N PRO A 584 6.56 -1.79 28.41
CA PRO A 584 5.16 -1.41 28.21
C PRO A 584 4.53 -0.83 29.48
N GLU A 585 3.59 0.10 29.34
CA GLU A 585 2.95 0.79 30.48
C GLU A 585 2.22 -0.18 31.45
N ASP A 586 1.63 -1.26 30.94
CA ASP A 586 0.94 -2.27 31.74
C ASP A 586 1.88 -3.08 32.65
N SER A 587 3.14 -3.25 32.25
CA SER A 587 4.19 -3.85 33.09
C SER A 587 4.66 -2.92 34.22
N ILE A 588 4.52 -1.61 34.06
CA ILE A 588 4.90 -0.61 35.07
C ILE A 588 3.85 -0.61 36.20
N LYS A 589 2.55 -0.72 35.87
CA LYS A 589 1.44 -0.76 36.85
C LYS A 589 1.43 -2.03 37.72
N GLN A 590 1.93 -3.16 37.21
CA GLN A 590 2.06 -4.38 38.02
C GLN A 590 3.16 -4.28 39.08
N THR A 591 4.15 -3.42 38.89
CA THR A 591 5.28 -3.29 39.83
C THR A 591 4.91 -2.42 41.04
N ASP A 592 4.08 -1.38 40.85
CA ASP A 592 3.58 -0.53 41.93
C ASP A 592 2.54 -1.22 42.83
N THR A 593 1.83 -2.24 42.30
CA THR A 593 0.81 -2.96 43.07
C THR A 593 1.40 -4.02 44.00
N VAL A 594 2.65 -4.46 43.76
CA VAL A 594 3.32 -5.50 44.56
C VAL A 594 4.17 -4.90 45.71
N GLN A 595 4.53 -3.61 45.67
CA GLN A 595 5.27 -2.95 46.75
C GLN A 595 4.42 -2.20 47.80
N ILE A 596 3.09 -2.16 47.64
CA ILE A 596 2.18 -1.57 48.65
C ILE A 596 1.39 -2.65 49.43
N ALA A 597 1.58 -3.93 49.10
CA ALA A 597 1.02 -5.06 49.83
C ALA A 597 2.08 -6.14 50.11
N GLN A 598 3.10 -5.79 50.89
CA GLN A 598 3.86 -6.72 51.76
C GLN A 598 4.56 -5.97 52.89
#